data_AF-A0A0M0H6D3-F1
#
_entry.id   AF-A0A0M0H6D3-F1
#
_cell.length_a   1.000
_cell.length_b   1.000
_cell.length_c   1.000
_cell.angle_alpha   90.00
_cell.angle_beta   90.00
_cell.angle_gamma   90.00
#
_symmetry.space_group_name_H-M   'P 1'
#
loop_
_entity.id
_entity.type
_entity.pdbx_description
1 polymer ?
#
loop_
_entity_poly.entity_id
_entity_poly.type
_entity_poly.pdbx_seq_one_letter_code
_entity_poly.pdbx_strand_id
1 'polypeptide(L)' 'MSLSLDQMKYEISSEFGVQLGPDTTSRQNDSVDGENTKRLMQMAEQQLGGRIQ' A
#
# COMPACT_ATOMS: atom_id res chain seq x y z
N MET A 1 0.90 10.18 9.55
CA MET A 1 0.22 9.10 8.80
C MET A 1 0.52 9.18 7.31
N SER A 2 0.50 10.35 6.65
CA SER A 2 0.86 10.47 5.22
C SER A 2 2.28 10.00 4.88
N LEU A 3 3.29 10.42 5.66
CA LEU A 3 4.70 10.07 5.40
C LEU A 3 4.97 8.55 5.41
N SER A 4 4.22 7.78 6.21
CA SER A 4 4.36 6.32 6.25
C SER A 4 3.66 5.62 5.08
N LEU A 5 2.62 6.24 4.51
CA LEU A 5 1.92 5.67 3.35
C LEU A 5 2.78 5.76 2.09
N ASP A 6 3.48 6.88 1.91
CA ASP A 6 4.38 7.05 0.78
C ASP A 6 5.55 6.06 0.86
N GLN A 7 6.13 5.89 2.05
CA GLN A 7 7.16 4.87 2.29
C GLN A 7 6.67 3.46 1.96
N MET A 8 5.44 3.13 2.41
CA MET A 8 4.82 1.84 2.11
C MET A 8 4.58 1.65 0.61
N LYS A 9 4.13 2.68 -0.12
CA LYS A 9 4.01 2.62 -1.59
C LYS A 9 5.35 2.34 -2.26
N TYR A 10 6.44 2.96 -1.80
CA TYR A 10 7.76 2.71 -2.37
C TYR A 10 8.25 1.28 -2.09
N GLU A 11 8.05 0.77 -0.87
CA GLU A 11 8.37 -0.62 -0.53
C GLU A 11 7.60 -1.61 -1.42
N ILE A 12 6.28 -1.45 -1.52
CA ILE A 12 5.44 -2.31 -2.37
C ILE A 12 5.85 -2.19 -3.85
N SER A 13 6.14 -0.99 -4.33
CA SER A 13 6.60 -0.80 -5.72
C SER A 13 7.91 -1.55 -5.97
N SER A 14 8.82 -1.57 -4.99
CA SER A 14 10.08 -2.31 -5.07
C SER A 14 9.84 -3.82 -5.02
N GLU A 15 8.93 -4.31 -4.17
CA GLU A 15 8.56 -5.72 -4.09
C GLU A 15 7.95 -6.22 -5.42
N PHE A 16 7.12 -5.39 -6.05
CA PHE A 16 6.41 -5.76 -7.28
C PHE A 16 7.24 -5.50 -8.55
N GLY A 17 8.44 -4.90 -8.41
CA GLY A 17 9.28 -4.50 -9.55
C GLY A 17 8.61 -3.45 -10.44
N VAL A 18 7.74 -2.61 -9.87
CA VAL A 18 7.02 -1.56 -10.58
C VAL A 18 7.71 -0.24 -10.32
N GLN A 19 8.12 0.44 -11.40
CA GLN A 19 8.51 1.85 -11.31
C GLN A 19 7.22 2.68 -11.24
N LEU A 20 6.96 3.41 -10.17
CA LEU A 20 5.81 4.32 -10.12
C LEU A 20 6.04 5.53 -11.02
N GLY A 21 5.03 5.92 -11.80
CA GLY A 21 5.13 7.10 -12.66
C GLY A 21 4.01 7.21 -13.69
N PRO A 22 3.90 8.38 -14.35
CA PRO A 22 2.92 8.62 -15.40
C PRO A 22 3.17 7.78 -16.66
N ASP A 23 4.41 7.34 -16.88
CA ASP A 23 4.80 6.51 -18.03
C ASP A 23 4.61 5.00 -17.77
N THR A 24 4.33 4.63 -16.52
CA THR A 24 4.02 3.24 -16.13
C THR A 24 2.57 2.93 -16.44
N THR A 25 2.31 1.71 -16.89
CA THR A 25 0.94 1.31 -17.24
C THR A 25 0.01 1.47 -16.04
N SER A 26 -1.22 1.93 -16.26
CA SER A 26 -2.21 2.11 -15.19
C SER A 26 -2.35 0.84 -14.35
N ARG A 27 -2.40 -0.33 -15.00
CA ARG A 27 -2.48 -1.63 -14.31
C ARG A 27 -1.32 -1.91 -13.36
N GLN A 28 -0.10 -1.46 -13.67
CA GLN A 28 1.06 -1.61 -12.79
C GLN A 28 1.02 -0.61 -11.62
N ASN A 29 0.59 0.63 -11.86
CA ASN A 29 0.38 1.58 -10.76
C ASN A 29 -0.75 1.10 -9.83
N ASP A 30 -1.85 0.61 -10.40
CA ASP A 30 -3.01 0.08 -9.68
C ASP A 30 -2.66 -1.14 -8.82
N SER A 31 -1.71 -1.98 -9.26
CA SER A 31 -1.30 -3.15 -8.46
C SER A 31 -0.61 -2.74 -7.16
N VAL A 32 0.21 -1.69 -7.20
CA VAL A 32 0.87 -1.12 -6.01
C VAL A 32 -0.16 -0.47 -5.08
N ASP A 33 -1.07 0.34 -5.62
CA ASP A 33 -2.10 1.03 -4.82
C ASP A 33 -3.11 0.05 -4.19
N GLY A 34 -3.46 -1.01 -4.93
CA GLY A 34 -4.32 -2.08 -4.44
C GLY A 34 -3.70 -2.84 -3.27
N GLU A 35 -2.40 -3.13 -3.34
CA GLU A 35 -1.68 -3.79 -2.24
C GLU A 35 -1.50 -2.87 -1.03
N ASN A 36 -1.20 -1.59 -1.25
CA ASN A 36 -1.14 -0.59 -0.17
C ASN A 36 -2.46 -0.54 0.60
N THR A 37 -3.59 -0.49 -0.12
CA THR A 37 -4.93 -0.51 0.49
C THR A 37 -5.17 -1.77 1.33
N LYS A 38 -4.73 -2.94 0.85
CA LYS A 38 -4.87 -4.21 1.61
C LYS A 38 -4.05 -4.19 2.90
N ARG A 39 -2.80 -3.75 2.86
CA ARG A 39 -1.95 -3.65 4.07
C ARG A 39 -2.54 -2.68 5.08
N LEU A 40 -3.05 -1.54 4.60
CA LEU A 40 -3.72 -0.57 5.47
C LEU A 40 -4.99 -1.13 6.10
N MET A 41 -5.78 -1.89 5.34
CA MET A 41 -6.95 -2.57 5.87
C MET A 41 -6.57 -3.59 6.94
N GLN A 42 -5.55 -4.41 6.71
CA GLN A 42 -5.05 -5.37 7.70
C GLN A 42 -4.54 -4.68 8.98
N MET A 43 -3.79 -3.59 8.84
CA MET A 43 -3.33 -2.79 9.99
C MET A 43 -4.50 -2.17 10.75
N ALA A 44 -5.53 -1.71 10.04
CA ALA A 44 -6.75 -1.19 10.65
C ALA A 44 -7.53 -2.30 11.37
N GLU A 45 -7.67 -3.48 10.77
CA GLU A 45 -8.31 -4.66 11.37
C GLU A 45 -7.57 -5.08 12.65
N GLN A 46 -6.24 -5.09 12.67
CA GLN A 46 -5.45 -5.36 13.88
C GLN A 46 -5.69 -4.30 14.97
N GLN A 47 -5.73 -3.02 14.60
CA GLN A 47 -6.01 -1.92 15.54
C GLN A 47 -7.45 -1.92 16.06
N LEU A 48 -8.42 -2.44 15.28
CA LEU A 48 -9.82 -2.55 15.68
C LEU A 48 -10.06 -3.83 16.49
N GLY A 49 -9.47 -4.96 16.11
CA GLY A 49 -9.52 -6.22 16.85
C GLY A 49 -8.85 -6.15 18.22
N GLY A 50 -7.84 -5.30 18.38
CA GLY A 50 -7.26 -4.98 19.69
C GLY A 50 -8.12 -4.05 20.57
N ARG A 51 -9.12 -3.37 20.00
CA ARG A 51 -10.02 -2.44 20.71
C ARG A 51 -11.32 -3.08 21.20
N ILE A 52 -11.69 -4.26 20.71
CA ILE A 52 -12.90 -5.01 21.11
C ILE A 52 -12.51 -6.19 22.02
N GLN A 53 -11.62 -5.97 22.99
CA GLN A 53 -11.29 -6.93 24.04
C GLN A 53 -11.55 -6.30 25.42
#